data_AF-A0A376F5E9-F1
#
_entry.id   AF-A0A376F5E9-F1
#
_cell.length_a   1.000
_cell.length_b   1.000
_cell.length_c   1.000
_cell.angle_alpha   90.00
_cell.angle_beta   90.00
_cell.angle_gamma   90.00
#
_symmetry.space_group_name_H-M   'P 1'
#
loop_
_entity.id
_entity.type
_entity.pdbx_description
1 polymer ?
#
loop_
_entity_poly.entity_id
_entity_poly.type
_entity_poly.pdbx_seq_one_letter_code
_entity_poly.pdbx_strand_id
1 'polypeptide(L)'
;MILPGLVDPESGVIRYMPHIQVENWGLVDALEKRFKVTCFVGHDIRSLALAEHYFGASQDCEDSILVRVHRGTGAGIISNGRIFIGRNGNVGEIGHIQVEPLGERCHCGNFGCLETIAANTAIEQRVRHLLEQGYQSRVTLDDCKIGTICKAANKGDALACEVIEQVGRHLGENHRHRH
;
A
#
# COMPACT_ATOMS: atom_id res chain seq x y z
N MET A 1 5.14 18.32 -4.42
CA MET A 1 4.12 17.47 -5.06
C MET A 1 4.35 16.02 -4.65
N ILE A 2 3.28 15.24 -4.51
CA ILE A 2 3.35 13.85 -4.06
C ILE A 2 2.72 12.97 -5.14
N LEU A 3 3.39 11.88 -5.54
CA LEU A 3 2.96 11.01 -6.63
C LEU A 3 3.26 9.53 -6.33
N PRO A 4 2.47 8.58 -6.86
CA PRO A 4 2.80 7.16 -6.84
C PRO A 4 3.91 6.84 -7.86
N GLY A 5 4.62 5.73 -7.65
CA GLY A 5 5.60 5.19 -8.60
C GLY A 5 7.06 5.45 -8.21
N LEU A 6 7.98 5.34 -9.18
CA LEU A 6 9.41 5.47 -8.90
C LEU A 6 9.82 6.94 -8.96
N VAL A 7 9.78 7.61 -7.81
CA VAL A 7 10.13 9.01 -7.64
C VAL A 7 11.50 9.16 -7.00
N ASP A 8 12.38 9.93 -7.66
CA ASP A 8 13.68 10.33 -7.15
C ASP A 8 13.56 11.75 -6.55
N PRO A 9 13.54 11.88 -5.21
CA PRO A 9 13.34 13.18 -4.56
C PRO A 9 14.57 14.08 -4.64
N GLU A 10 15.78 13.53 -4.84
CA GLU A 10 17.01 14.34 -4.92
C GLU A 10 17.15 15.01 -6.29
N SER A 11 16.91 14.25 -7.37
CA SER A 11 16.97 14.80 -8.73
C SER A 11 15.68 15.46 -9.19
N GLY A 12 14.56 15.27 -8.47
CA GLY A 12 13.28 15.82 -8.85
C GLY A 12 12.63 15.13 -10.06
N VAL A 13 13.07 13.90 -10.37
CA VAL A 13 12.69 13.13 -11.56
C VAL A 13 11.70 12.03 -11.19
N ILE A 14 10.65 11.89 -12.00
CA ILE A 14 9.75 10.74 -11.97
C ILE A 14 10.24 9.73 -13.02
N ARG A 15 10.76 8.60 -12.57
CA ARG A 15 11.29 7.56 -13.45
C ARG A 15 10.17 6.71 -14.06
N TYR A 16 9.13 6.43 -13.27
CA TYR A 16 8.01 5.57 -13.67
C TYR A 16 6.74 5.88 -12.85
N MET A 17 5.55 5.71 -13.45
CA MET A 17 4.26 5.76 -12.77
C MET A 17 3.34 4.60 -13.24
N PRO A 18 2.49 4.05 -12.35
CA PRO A 18 1.64 2.90 -12.67
C PRO A 18 0.48 3.21 -13.62
N HIS A 19 0.01 4.46 -13.69
CA HIS A 19 -1.20 4.83 -14.43
C HIS A 19 -0.98 5.92 -15.49
N ILE A 20 0.22 6.50 -15.56
CA ILE A 20 0.57 7.57 -16.49
C ILE A 20 1.86 7.15 -17.17
N GLN A 21 1.87 7.17 -18.51
CA GLN A 21 3.10 6.92 -19.26
C GLN A 21 4.06 8.08 -19.04
N VAL A 22 5.12 7.83 -18.28
CA VAL A 22 6.21 8.75 -18.03
C VAL A 22 7.53 7.99 -18.16
N GLU A 23 8.53 8.65 -18.72
CA GLU A 23 9.88 8.12 -18.81
C GLU A 23 10.84 9.25 -18.43
N ASN A 24 11.50 9.10 -17.27
CA ASN A 24 12.46 10.07 -16.72
C ASN A 24 11.98 11.54 -16.80
N TRP A 25 10.78 11.81 -16.31
CA TRP A 25 10.19 13.13 -16.37
C TRP A 25 10.78 14.05 -15.29
N GLY A 26 11.59 15.04 -15.71
CA GLY A 26 12.14 16.12 -14.88
C GLY A 26 11.10 17.12 -14.44
N LEU A 27 10.21 16.68 -13.55
CA LEU A 27 9.04 17.42 -13.12
C LEU A 27 9.39 18.67 -12.31
N VAL A 28 10.32 18.55 -11.35
CA VAL A 28 10.72 19.68 -10.50
C VAL A 28 11.26 20.81 -11.38
N ASP A 29 12.25 20.53 -12.22
CA ASP A 29 12.79 21.48 -13.20
C ASP A 29 11.72 22.15 -14.06
N ALA A 30 10.76 21.38 -14.57
CA ALA A 30 9.68 21.92 -15.39
C ALA A 30 8.79 22.91 -14.62
N LEU A 31 8.45 22.57 -13.37
CA LEU A 31 7.64 23.43 -12.50
C LEU A 31 8.42 24.68 -12.08
N GLU A 32 9.68 24.54 -11.65
CA GLU A 32 10.50 25.67 -11.23
C GLU A 32 10.75 26.64 -12.39
N LYS A 33 11.02 26.13 -13.60
CA LYS A 33 11.19 26.97 -14.80
C LYS A 33 9.94 27.79 -15.10
N ARG A 34 8.76 27.19 -14.94
CA ARG A 34 7.46 27.79 -15.28
C ARG A 34 6.97 28.78 -14.22
N PHE A 35 7.08 28.43 -12.95
CA PHE A 35 6.46 29.13 -11.83
C PHE A 35 7.44 29.95 -10.99
N LYS A 36 8.76 29.76 -11.16
CA LYS A 36 9.82 30.48 -10.42
C LYS A 36 9.72 30.32 -8.90
N VAL A 37 9.32 29.13 -8.45
CA VAL A 37 9.23 28.75 -7.03
C VAL A 37 10.02 27.48 -6.81
N THR A 38 10.55 27.29 -5.60
CA THR A 38 11.22 26.04 -5.21
C THR A 38 10.20 24.90 -5.12
N CYS A 39 10.49 23.79 -5.77
CA CYS A 39 9.60 22.64 -5.86
C CYS A 39 10.26 21.38 -5.29
N PHE A 40 9.47 20.56 -4.60
CA PHE A 40 9.88 19.25 -4.11
C PHE A 40 8.96 18.18 -4.67
N VAL A 41 9.47 16.97 -4.85
CA VAL A 41 8.68 15.80 -5.24
C VAL A 41 8.92 14.65 -4.26
N GLY A 42 7.89 13.88 -3.95
CA GLY A 42 7.98 12.74 -3.04
C GLY A 42 7.07 11.59 -3.45
N HIS A 43 7.44 10.39 -3.02
CA HIS A 43 6.59 9.20 -3.15
C HIS A 43 5.41 9.27 -2.19
N ASP A 44 4.24 8.80 -2.60
CA ASP A 44 3.00 8.95 -1.84
C ASP A 44 3.02 8.28 -0.45
N ILE A 45 3.46 7.03 -0.36
CA ILE A 45 3.48 6.30 0.92
C ILE A 45 4.55 6.86 1.86
N ARG A 46 5.72 7.25 1.34
CA ARG A 46 6.79 7.84 2.17
C ARG A 46 6.41 9.23 2.68
N SER A 47 5.78 10.02 1.82
CA SER A 47 5.29 11.35 2.20
C SER A 47 4.18 11.23 3.25
N LEU A 48 3.34 10.19 3.16
CA LEU A 48 2.34 9.90 4.19
C LEU A 48 2.98 9.51 5.52
N ALA A 49 4.01 8.66 5.51
CA ALA A 49 4.74 8.30 6.74
C ALA A 49 5.44 9.52 7.38
N LEU A 50 6.02 10.40 6.57
CA LEU A 50 6.55 11.69 7.04
C LEU A 50 5.44 12.58 7.62
N ALA A 51 4.26 12.62 6.99
CA ALA A 51 3.15 13.41 7.49
C ALA A 51 2.65 12.89 8.85
N GLU A 52 2.52 11.58 9.03
CA GLU A 52 2.18 10.97 10.33
C GLU A 52 3.25 11.23 11.38
N HIS A 53 4.53 11.23 10.99
CA HIS A 53 5.64 11.52 11.91
C HIS A 53 5.71 12.99 12.31
N TYR A 54 5.41 13.93 11.42
CA TYR A 54 5.45 15.36 11.78
C TYR A 54 4.14 15.86 12.39
N PHE A 55 3.00 15.30 11.99
CA PHE A 55 1.68 15.90 12.23
C PHE A 55 0.62 14.93 12.75
N GLY A 56 0.93 13.63 12.85
CA GLY A 56 -0.06 12.59 13.09
C GLY A 56 0.32 11.63 14.21
N ALA A 57 -0.02 10.35 14.02
CA ALA A 57 0.00 9.35 15.07
C ALA A 57 1.41 8.92 15.52
N SER A 58 2.48 9.30 14.80
CA SER A 58 3.86 8.91 15.12
C SER A 58 4.80 10.08 15.45
N GLN A 59 4.25 11.20 15.90
CA GLN A 59 5.01 12.37 16.36
C GLN A 59 6.02 12.07 17.48
N ASP A 60 5.61 11.25 18.44
CA ASP A 60 6.41 10.93 19.63
C ASP A 60 7.29 9.68 19.43
N CYS A 61 7.40 9.17 18.20
CA CYS A 61 8.12 7.94 17.88
C CYS A 61 9.34 8.22 16.99
N GLU A 62 10.54 7.86 17.45
CA GLU A 62 11.76 7.95 16.63
C GLU A 62 11.84 6.86 15.54
N ASP A 63 11.28 5.69 15.82
CA ASP A 63 11.16 4.60 14.86
C ASP A 63 9.68 4.25 14.67
N SER A 64 9.21 4.22 13.42
CA SER A 64 7.84 3.83 13.09
C SER A 64 7.72 3.21 11.71
N ILE A 65 6.73 2.33 11.54
CA ILE A 65 6.38 1.74 10.26
C ILE A 65 4.91 2.09 9.99
N LEU A 66 4.67 2.87 8.94
CA LEU A 66 3.35 3.09 8.40
C LEU A 66 3.08 2.01 7.35
N VAL A 67 1.96 1.31 7.47
CA VAL A 67 1.48 0.34 6.47
C VAL A 67 0.21 0.90 5.85
N ARG A 68 0.25 1.17 4.54
CA ARG A 68 -0.92 1.59 3.77
C ARG A 68 -1.50 0.40 3.05
N VAL A 69 -2.77 0.09 3.34
CA VAL A 69 -3.56 -0.92 2.65
C VAL A 69 -4.74 -0.23 1.97
N HIS A 70 -4.72 -0.14 0.63
CA HIS A 70 -5.82 0.48 -0.12
C HIS A 70 -5.95 -0.13 -1.53
N ARG A 71 -5.56 0.62 -2.57
CA ARG A 71 -5.51 0.10 -3.96
C ARG A 71 -4.29 -0.77 -4.19
N GLY A 72 -3.22 -0.45 -3.48
CA GLY A 72 -2.05 -1.29 -3.35
C GLY A 72 -1.62 -1.35 -1.89
N THR A 73 -0.55 -2.10 -1.64
CA THR A 73 0.02 -2.27 -0.30
C THR A 73 1.45 -1.75 -0.29
N GLY A 74 1.75 -0.84 0.62
CA GLY A 74 3.13 -0.38 0.80
C GLY A 74 3.35 0.20 2.19
N ALA A 75 4.60 0.46 2.50
CA ALA A 75 5.03 0.93 3.80
C ALA A 75 5.97 2.12 3.70
N GLY A 76 5.89 3.00 4.70
CA GLY A 76 6.89 4.04 4.94
C GLY A 76 7.54 3.75 6.28
N ILE A 77 8.87 3.77 6.31
CA ILE A 77 9.65 3.44 7.50
C ILE A 77 10.37 4.71 7.95
N ILE A 78 10.15 5.12 9.19
CA ILE A 78 10.93 6.14 9.88
C ILE A 78 11.89 5.40 10.81
N SER A 79 13.17 5.78 10.78
CA SER A 79 14.13 5.32 11.78
C SER A 79 15.04 6.45 12.23
N ASN A 80 15.27 6.54 13.54
CA ASN A 80 15.96 7.67 14.19
C ASN A 80 15.43 9.04 13.71
N GLY A 81 14.10 9.17 13.61
CA GLY A 81 13.41 10.39 13.16
C GLY A 81 13.59 10.74 11.68
N ARG A 82 14.11 9.82 10.86
CA ARG A 82 14.35 10.05 9.42
C ARG A 82 13.65 9.02 8.57
N ILE A 83 13.11 9.47 7.42
CA ILE A 83 12.56 8.56 6.43
C ILE A 83 13.67 7.64 5.89
N PHE A 84 13.43 6.35 6.00
CA PHE A 84 14.35 5.34 5.52
C PHE A 84 14.16 5.15 4.01
N ILE A 85 15.09 5.71 3.25
CA ILE A 85 15.18 5.57 1.80
C ILE A 85 16.31 4.59 1.54
N GLY A 86 16.01 3.32 1.31
CA GLY A 86 17.05 2.35 0.96
C GLY A 86 17.73 2.69 -0.35
N ARG A 87 18.86 2.04 -0.60
CA ARG A 87 19.82 2.36 -1.68
C ARG A 87 19.25 2.45 -3.09
N ASN A 88 18.11 1.80 -3.35
CA ASN A 88 17.46 1.77 -4.66
C ASN A 88 16.14 2.56 -4.70
N GLY A 89 15.76 3.28 -3.64
CA GLY A 89 14.51 4.04 -3.59
C GLY A 89 13.22 3.20 -3.51
N ASN A 90 13.33 1.86 -3.54
CA ASN A 90 12.21 0.91 -3.53
C ASN A 90 11.85 0.39 -2.12
N VAL A 91 12.40 0.99 -1.06
CA VAL A 91 12.00 0.59 0.28
C VAL A 91 10.59 1.07 0.56
N GLY A 92 9.76 0.13 0.99
CA GLY A 92 8.33 0.35 1.20
C GLY A 92 7.43 -0.44 0.27
N GLU A 93 7.96 -1.12 -0.75
CA GLU A 93 7.17 -1.97 -1.65
C GLU A 93 6.81 -3.34 -1.03
N ILE A 94 6.33 -3.33 0.22
CA ILE A 94 5.96 -4.55 0.95
C ILE A 94 4.83 -5.31 0.27
N GLY A 95 4.00 -4.63 -0.54
CA GLY A 95 2.94 -5.26 -1.32
C GLY A 95 3.45 -6.30 -2.32
N HIS A 96 4.71 -6.22 -2.75
CA HIS A 96 5.31 -7.18 -3.69
C HIS A 96 6.17 -8.25 -3.01
N ILE A 97 6.20 -8.30 -1.68
CA ILE A 97 6.77 -9.43 -0.95
C ILE A 97 5.89 -10.65 -1.18
N GLN A 98 6.50 -11.77 -1.56
CA GLN A 98 5.80 -13.03 -1.69
C GLN A 98 5.42 -13.56 -0.31
N VAL A 99 4.12 -13.70 -0.05
CA VAL A 99 3.56 -14.25 1.18
C VAL A 99 2.86 -15.58 0.96
N GLU A 100 2.45 -15.87 -0.28
CA GLU A 100 1.79 -17.13 -0.65
C GLU A 100 2.47 -17.74 -1.88
N PRO A 101 3.40 -18.70 -1.74
CA PRO A 101 4.19 -19.21 -2.88
C PRO A 101 3.39 -19.72 -4.08
N LEU A 102 2.16 -20.20 -3.85
CA LEU A 102 1.23 -20.70 -4.86
C LEU A 102 0.03 -19.76 -5.08
N GLY A 103 0.16 -18.50 -4.71
CA GLY A 103 -0.90 -17.50 -4.78
C GLY A 103 -1.09 -16.89 -6.17
N GLU A 104 -2.00 -15.92 -6.23
CA GLU A 104 -2.39 -15.24 -7.47
C GLU A 104 -1.25 -14.50 -8.16
N ARG A 105 -1.36 -14.34 -9.49
CA ARG A 105 -0.38 -13.58 -10.26
C ARG A 105 -0.51 -12.09 -9.97
N CYS A 106 0.56 -11.48 -9.50
CA CYS A 106 0.64 -10.04 -9.28
C CYS A 106 0.98 -9.30 -10.58
N HIS A 107 0.53 -8.04 -10.69
CA HIS A 107 0.83 -7.19 -11.83
C HIS A 107 2.34 -6.87 -11.97
N CYS A 108 3.13 -7.03 -10.90
CA CYS A 108 4.59 -6.90 -10.96
C CYS A 108 5.28 -8.07 -11.69
N GLY A 109 4.53 -9.14 -12.01
CA GLY A 109 5.02 -10.32 -12.72
C GLY A 109 5.25 -11.54 -11.82
N ASN A 110 5.39 -11.33 -10.50
CA ASN A 110 5.56 -12.40 -9.50
C ASN A 110 4.21 -13.05 -9.11
N PHE A 111 4.27 -14.10 -8.29
CA PHE A 111 3.11 -14.81 -7.75
C PHE A 111 3.04 -14.66 -6.22
N GLY A 112 1.83 -14.52 -5.70
CA GLY A 112 1.58 -14.55 -4.26
C GLY A 112 2.06 -13.34 -3.49
N CYS A 113 2.09 -12.18 -4.15
CA CYS A 113 2.47 -10.92 -3.52
C CYS A 113 1.46 -10.55 -2.43
N LEU A 114 1.91 -9.93 -1.33
CA LEU A 114 1.02 -9.47 -0.25
C LEU A 114 -0.17 -8.64 -0.77
N GLU A 115 0.05 -7.83 -1.80
CA GLU A 115 -0.98 -7.03 -2.45
C GLU A 115 -2.13 -7.87 -3.04
N THR A 116 -1.86 -9.06 -3.56
CA THR A 116 -2.89 -9.94 -4.13
C THR A 116 -3.82 -10.53 -3.07
N ILE A 117 -3.54 -10.26 -1.78
CA ILE A 117 -4.34 -10.68 -0.64
C ILE A 117 -4.91 -9.45 0.08
N ALA A 118 -4.08 -8.44 0.33
CA ALA A 118 -4.41 -7.32 1.19
C ALA A 118 -5.08 -6.14 0.47
N ALA A 119 -4.91 -5.99 -0.85
CA ALA A 119 -5.54 -4.88 -1.56
C ALA A 119 -7.07 -4.95 -1.48
N ASN A 120 -7.74 -3.80 -1.49
CA ASN A 120 -9.21 -3.73 -1.41
C ASN A 120 -9.87 -4.60 -2.49
N THR A 121 -9.34 -4.58 -3.72
CA THR A 121 -9.87 -5.39 -4.82
C THR A 121 -9.69 -6.89 -4.59
N ALA A 122 -8.58 -7.30 -4.00
CA ALA A 122 -8.33 -8.70 -3.65
C ALA A 122 -9.32 -9.18 -2.57
N ILE A 123 -9.54 -8.38 -1.53
CA ILE A 123 -10.52 -8.67 -0.47
C ILE A 123 -11.94 -8.76 -1.06
N GLU A 124 -12.33 -7.78 -1.88
CA GLU A 124 -13.64 -7.76 -2.55
C GLU A 124 -13.86 -8.97 -3.45
N GLN A 125 -12.85 -9.39 -4.21
CA GLN A 125 -12.90 -10.58 -5.06
C GLN A 125 -13.00 -11.86 -4.24
N ARG A 126 -12.23 -11.97 -3.15
CA ARG A 126 -12.25 -13.10 -2.22
C ARG A 126 -13.64 -13.31 -1.61
N VAL A 127 -14.24 -12.25 -1.08
CA VAL A 127 -15.58 -12.30 -0.49
C VAL A 127 -16.60 -12.66 -1.57
N ARG A 128 -16.54 -12.05 -2.76
CA ARG A 128 -17.44 -12.37 -3.88
C ARG A 128 -17.37 -13.86 -4.26
N HIS A 129 -16.17 -14.41 -4.38
CA HIS A 129 -15.98 -15.82 -4.72
C HIS A 129 -16.60 -16.76 -3.67
N LEU A 130 -16.43 -16.46 -2.39
CA LEU A 130 -17.02 -17.25 -1.30
C LEU A 130 -18.56 -17.14 -1.31
N LEU A 131 -19.12 -15.96 -1.59
CA LEU A 131 -20.57 -15.80 -1.75
C LEU A 131 -21.11 -16.65 -2.91
N GLU A 132 -20.41 -16.69 -4.05
CA GLU A 132 -20.76 -17.52 -5.22
C GLU A 132 -20.71 -19.03 -4.91
N GLN A 133 -19.86 -19.44 -3.98
CA GLN A 133 -19.79 -20.83 -3.47
C GLN A 133 -20.90 -21.16 -2.45
N GLY A 134 -21.76 -20.20 -2.12
CA GLY A 134 -22.91 -20.41 -1.23
C GLY A 134 -22.65 -20.12 0.26
N TYR A 135 -21.49 -19.53 0.60
CA TYR A 135 -21.22 -19.12 1.97
C TYR A 135 -22.20 -18.01 2.40
N GLN A 136 -22.74 -18.14 3.61
CA GLN A 136 -23.69 -17.18 4.16
C GLN A 136 -22.96 -15.96 4.71
N SER A 137 -23.46 -14.76 4.39
CA SER A 137 -22.95 -13.50 4.90
C SER A 137 -24.03 -12.42 4.82
N ARG A 138 -23.81 -11.35 5.57
CA ARG A 138 -24.55 -10.08 5.49
C ARG A 138 -24.15 -9.26 4.27
N VAL A 139 -23.01 -9.58 3.64
CA VAL A 139 -22.56 -8.98 2.38
C VAL A 139 -23.27 -9.69 1.22
N THR A 140 -23.73 -8.93 0.24
CA THR A 140 -24.36 -9.47 -0.97
C THR A 140 -23.44 -9.32 -2.18
N LEU A 141 -23.69 -10.10 -3.24
CA LEU A 141 -22.93 -10.00 -4.49
C LEU A 141 -23.03 -8.61 -5.13
N ASP A 142 -24.19 -7.96 -4.99
CA ASP A 142 -24.47 -6.62 -5.52
C ASP A 142 -23.76 -5.50 -4.74
N ASP A 143 -23.43 -5.72 -3.46
CA ASP A 143 -22.76 -4.73 -2.58
C ASP A 143 -21.52 -5.32 -1.88
N CYS A 144 -20.65 -5.95 -2.68
CA CYS A 144 -19.38 -6.50 -2.21
C CYS A 144 -18.24 -5.47 -2.36
N LYS A 145 -18.32 -4.37 -1.60
CA LYS A 145 -17.29 -3.32 -1.51
C LYS A 145 -16.58 -3.35 -0.17
N ILE A 146 -15.30 -2.93 -0.13
CA ILE A 146 -14.48 -2.98 1.09
C ILE A 146 -15.18 -2.29 2.29
N GLY A 147 -15.85 -1.16 2.05
CA GLY A 147 -16.59 -0.46 3.10
C GLY A 147 -17.76 -1.28 3.67
N THR A 148 -18.46 -2.02 2.82
CA THR A 148 -19.57 -2.91 3.23
C THR A 148 -19.04 -4.14 3.94
N ILE A 149 -17.95 -4.74 3.45
CA ILE A 149 -17.25 -5.87 4.07
C ILE A 149 -16.77 -5.50 5.49
N CYS A 150 -16.08 -4.38 5.65
CA CYS A 150 -15.62 -3.92 6.96
C CYS A 150 -16.80 -3.64 7.92
N LYS A 151 -17.90 -3.05 7.43
CA LYS A 151 -19.11 -2.86 8.23
C LYS A 151 -19.75 -4.17 8.65
N ALA A 152 -19.71 -5.20 7.80
CA ALA A 152 -20.22 -6.53 8.12
C ALA A 152 -19.34 -7.21 9.18
N ALA A 153 -18.02 -7.17 9.02
CA ALA A 153 -17.05 -7.69 9.99
C ALA A 153 -17.21 -7.03 11.37
N ASN A 154 -17.34 -5.71 11.42
CA ASN A 154 -17.58 -4.96 12.66
C ASN A 154 -18.90 -5.32 13.36
N LYS A 155 -19.83 -5.97 12.65
CA LYS A 155 -21.10 -6.48 13.20
C LYS A 155 -21.09 -8.00 13.41
N GLY A 156 -19.92 -8.63 13.37
CA GLY A 156 -19.73 -10.06 13.65
C GLY A 156 -20.14 -10.99 12.50
N ASP A 157 -20.15 -10.51 11.25
CA ASP A 157 -20.35 -11.40 10.10
C ASP A 157 -19.18 -12.38 9.95
N ALA A 158 -19.44 -13.68 10.08
CA ALA A 158 -18.38 -14.70 10.14
C ALA A 158 -17.51 -14.72 8.87
N LEU A 159 -18.12 -14.61 7.69
CA LEU A 159 -17.38 -14.61 6.43
C LEU A 159 -16.48 -13.37 6.31
N ALA A 160 -17.04 -12.19 6.58
CA ALA A 160 -16.27 -10.95 6.51
C ALA A 160 -15.15 -10.91 7.57
N CYS A 161 -15.41 -11.38 8.79
CA CYS A 161 -14.39 -11.51 9.83
C CYS A 161 -13.24 -12.42 9.38
N GLU A 162 -13.54 -13.64 8.90
CA GLU A 162 -12.51 -14.59 8.45
C GLU A 162 -11.60 -14.00 7.36
N VAL A 163 -12.19 -13.34 6.37
CA VAL A 163 -11.40 -12.73 5.27
C VAL A 163 -10.52 -11.59 5.79
N ILE A 164 -11.06 -10.71 6.64
CA ILE A 164 -10.27 -9.59 7.22
C ILE A 164 -9.17 -10.10 8.16
N GLU A 165 -9.46 -11.12 8.97
CA GLU A 165 -8.49 -11.77 9.83
C GLU A 165 -7.38 -12.46 9.05
N GLN A 166 -7.71 -13.10 7.91
CA GLN A 166 -6.70 -13.68 7.05
C GLN A 166 -5.76 -12.62 6.48
N VAL A 167 -6.29 -11.46 6.06
CA VAL A 167 -5.44 -10.32 5.64
C VAL A 167 -4.54 -9.87 6.79
N GLY A 168 -5.11 -9.72 8.00
CA GLY A 168 -4.36 -9.37 9.21
C GLY A 168 -3.24 -10.36 9.54
N ARG A 169 -3.49 -11.67 9.37
CA ARG A 169 -2.48 -12.72 9.55
C ARG A 169 -1.30 -12.54 8.59
N HIS A 170 -1.55 -12.33 7.29
CA HIS A 170 -0.47 -12.15 6.31
C HIS A 170 0.29 -10.82 6.52
N LEU A 171 -0.41 -9.77 6.96
CA LEU A 171 0.24 -8.51 7.35
C LEU A 171 1.14 -8.69 8.59
N GLY A 172 0.70 -9.48 9.56
CA GLY A 172 1.44 -9.74 10.81
C GLY A 172 2.56 -10.78 10.70
N GLU A 173 2.39 -11.82 9.86
CA GLU A 173 3.38 -12.90 9.67
C GLU A 173 4.69 -12.39 9.05
N ASN A 174 4.63 -11.30 8.27
CA ASN A 174 5.80 -10.60 7.76
C ASN A 174 6.71 -10.02 8.87
N HIS A 175 6.29 -10.04 10.14
CA HIS A 175 7.11 -9.64 11.29
C HIS A 175 7.66 -10.81 12.14
N ARG A 176 7.36 -12.08 11.83
CA ARG A 176 7.74 -13.21 12.70
C ARG A 176 8.86 -14.12 12.21
N HIS A 177 9.41 -13.92 11.01
CA HIS A 177 10.51 -14.75 10.51
C HIS A 177 11.86 -14.02 10.49
N ARG A 178 12.50 -13.90 11.67
CA ARG A 178 13.97 -13.95 11.87
C ARG A 178 14.32 -14.28 13.33
N HIS A 179 14.46 -15.57 13.63
CA HIS A 179 15.43 -16.07 14.61
C HIS A 179 16.34 -17.05 13.90
#